data_AF-A0A5S9C4I5-F1
#
_entry.id   AF-A0A5S9C4I5-F1
#
_cell.length_a   1.000
_cell.length_b   1.000
_cell.length_c   1.000
_cell.angle_alpha   90.00
_cell.angle_beta   90.00
_cell.angle_gamma   90.00
#
_symmetry.space_group_name_H-M   'P 1'
#
loop_
_entity.id
_entity.type
_entity.pdbx_description
1 polymer ?
#
loop_
_entity_poly.entity_id
_entity_poly.type
_entity_poly.pdbx_seq_one_letter_code
_entity_poly.pdbx_strand_id
1 'polypeptide(L)' 'MVRLYENGKPRNEIIREYDLTPLTLGKWIKQHQKSGSFNHQDNLTDEEKELIKLRKEVQHLKMENDILKQAALIMGQK' A
#
# COMPACT_ATOMS: atom_id res chain seq x y z
N MET A 1 14.45 -15.72 3.57
CA MET A 1 13.57 -16.54 2.71
C MET A 1 13.77 -16.25 1.23
N VAL A 2 13.52 -15.03 0.75
CA VAL A 2 13.73 -14.71 -0.68
C VAL A 2 15.19 -14.90 -1.11
N ARG A 3 16.17 -14.52 -0.26
CA ARG A 3 17.59 -14.81 -0.52
C ARG A 3 17.92 -16.30 -0.64
N LEU A 4 17.22 -17.19 0.08
CA LEU A 4 17.42 -18.63 -0.04
C LEU A 4 16.98 -19.13 -1.42
N TYR A 5 15.85 -18.58 -1.89
CA TYR A 5 15.35 -18.83 -3.24
C TYR A 5 16.30 -18.26 -4.32
N GLU A 6 16.81 -17.04 -4.14
CA GLU A 6 17.79 -16.42 -5.05
C GLU A 6 19.13 -17.18 -5.09
N ASN A 7 19.53 -17.79 -3.98
CA ASN A 7 20.71 -18.66 -3.90
C ASN A 7 20.48 -20.07 -4.48
N GLY A 8 19.36 -20.29 -5.19
CA GLY A 8 19.09 -21.53 -5.92
C GLY A 8 18.34 -22.61 -5.15
N LYS A 9 17.92 -22.34 -3.90
CA LYS A 9 17.15 -23.32 -3.12
C LYS A 9 15.73 -23.48 -3.70
N PRO A 10 15.26 -24.71 -3.97
CA PRO A 10 13.96 -24.91 -4.59
C PRO A 10 12.81 -24.45 -3.70
N ARG A 11 11.80 -23.82 -4.33
CA ARG A 11 10.65 -23.22 -3.66
C ARG A 11 9.93 -24.21 -2.72
N ASN A 12 9.76 -25.46 -3.15
CA ASN A 12 9.07 -26.50 -2.38
C ASN A 12 9.81 -26.87 -1.10
N GLU A 13 11.14 -26.80 -1.08
CA GLU A 13 11.94 -27.10 0.09
C GLU A 13 11.83 -25.97 1.12
N ILE A 14 11.90 -24.71 0.67
CA ILE A 14 11.69 -23.53 1.52
C ILE A 14 10.28 -23.53 2.13
N ILE A 15 9.27 -23.89 1.35
CA ILE A 15 7.87 -24.01 1.81
C ILE A 15 7.76 -25.04 2.93
N ARG A 16 8.37 -26.22 2.77
CA ARG A 16 8.30 -27.32 3.74
C ARG A 16 9.12 -27.06 4.99
N GLU A 17 10.33 -26.53 4.85
CA GLU A 17 11.26 -26.30 5.96
C GLU A 17 10.77 -25.19 6.90
N TYR A 18 10.13 -24.16 6.33
CA TYR A 18 9.68 -22.98 7.09
C TYR A 18 8.15 -22.93 7.27
N ASP A 19 7.44 -24.02 6.97
CA ASP A 19 5.97 -24.13 7.03
C ASP A 19 5.24 -22.93 6.41
N LEU A 20 5.69 -22.53 5.22
CA LEU A 20 5.14 -21.37 4.50
C LEU A 20 4.05 -21.81 3.53
N THR A 21 2.97 -21.03 3.44
CA THR A 21 2.04 -21.19 2.33
C THR A 21 2.72 -20.80 1.01
N PRO A 22 2.51 -21.54 -0.10
CA PRO A 22 3.06 -21.19 -1.41
C PRO A 22 2.76 -19.75 -1.83
N LEU A 23 1.56 -19.25 -1.50
CA LEU A 23 1.14 -17.87 -1.78
C LEU A 23 2.02 -16.84 -1.05
N THR A 24 2.34 -17.08 0.23
CA THR A 24 3.15 -16.18 1.06
C THR A 24 4.56 -16.03 0.49
N LEU A 25 5.22 -17.15 0.18
CA LEU A 25 6.55 -17.12 -0.43
C LEU A 25 6.54 -16.43 -1.80
N GLY A 26 5.49 -16.65 -2.60
CA GLY A 26 5.34 -15.97 -3.89
C GLY A 26 5.18 -14.45 -3.77
N LYS A 27 4.39 -13.98 -2.79
CA LYS A 27 4.23 -12.55 -2.49
C LYS A 27 5.56 -11.92 -2.08
N TRP A 28 6.32 -12.59 -1.22
CA TRP A 28 7.63 -12.10 -0.75
C TRP A 28 8.65 -11.98 -1.87
N ILE A 29 8.74 -12.99 -2.76
CA ILE A 29 9.62 -12.93 -3.94
C ILE A 29 9.23 -11.74 -4.83
N LYS A 30 7.93 -11.56 -5.11
CA LYS A 30 7.45 -10.49 -5.98
C LYS A 30 7.72 -9.09 -5.40
N GLN A 31 7.51 -8.90 -4.09
CA GLN A 31 7.81 -7.63 -3.41
C GLN A 31 9.31 -7.33 -3.41
N HIS A 32 10.13 -8.32 -3.07
CA HIS A 32 11.58 -8.17 -3.05
C HIS A 32 12.16 -7.90 -4.45
N GLN A 33 11.66 -8.55 -5.50
CA GLN A 33 12.11 -8.27 -6.87
C GLN A 33 11.69 -6.89 -7.38
N LYS A 34 10.55 -6.36 -6.91
CA LYS A 34 10.03 -5.07 -7.37
C LYS A 34 10.79 -3.89 -6.74
N SER A 35 11.09 -3.94 -5.44
CA SER A 35 11.66 -2.79 -4.71
C SER A 35 12.90 -3.12 -3.88
N GLY A 36 13.32 -4.38 -3.78
CA GLY A 36 14.32 -4.84 -2.82
C GLY A 36 13.86 -4.74 -1.36
N SER A 37 12.63 -4.30 -1.12
CA SER A 37 12.09 -3.97 0.19
C SER A 37 10.80 -4.74 0.47
N PHE A 38 10.64 -5.16 1.72
CA PHE A 38 9.39 -5.72 2.24
C PHE A 38 8.42 -4.62 2.72
N ASN A 39 8.84 -3.35 2.71
CA ASN A 39 7.93 -2.26 3.02
C ASN A 39 6.93 -2.09 1.89
N HIS A 40 5.64 -2.02 2.26
CA HIS A 40 4.58 -1.87 1.28
C HIS A 40 4.67 -0.53 0.52
N GLN A 41 5.08 0.54 1.20
CA GLN A 41 5.22 1.88 0.62
C GLN A 41 6.29 1.95 -0.48
N ASP A 42 7.37 1.17 -0.35
CA ASP A 42 8.44 1.08 -1.34
C ASP A 42 8.01 0.28 -2.58
N ASN A 43 6.96 -0.54 -2.44
CA ASN A 43 6.39 -1.35 -3.52
C ASN A 43 5.23 -0.65 -4.26
N LEU A 44 4.80 0.53 -3.82
CA LEU A 44 3.79 1.31 -4.53
C LEU A 44 4.41 1.97 -5.78
N THR A 45 3.70 1.93 -6.91
CA THR A 45 4.06 2.75 -8.07
C THR A 45 3.86 4.23 -7.76
N ASP A 46 4.51 5.09 -8.54
CA ASP A 46 4.34 6.54 -8.37
C ASP A 46 2.87 6.95 -8.58
N GLU A 47 2.18 6.31 -9.52
CA GLU A 47 0.73 6.46 -9.75
C GLU A 47 -0.09 6.07 -8.51
N GLU A 48 0.23 4.95 -7.85
CA GLU A 48 -0.47 4.51 -6.63
C GLU A 48 -0.23 5.49 -5.47
N LYS A 49 1.00 6.01 -5.32
CA LYS A 49 1.33 7.03 -4.31
C LYS A 49 0.57 8.33 -4.57
N GLU A 50 0.53 8.78 -5.81
CA GLU A 50 -0.20 9.97 -6.22
C GLU A 50 -1.71 9.80 -6.01
N LEU A 51 -2.26 8.63 -6.34
CA LEU A 51 -3.67 8.30 -6.07
C LEU A 51 -4.00 8.38 -4.57
N ILE A 52 -3.12 7.86 -3.70
CA ILE A 52 -3.31 7.96 -2.24
C ILE A 52 -3.28 9.42 -1.79
N LYS A 53 -2.36 10.22 -2.31
CA LYS A 53 -2.25 11.66 -2.00
C LYS A 53 -3.52 12.40 -2.41
N LEU A 54 -3.96 12.21 -3.66
CA LEU A 54 -5.16 12.85 -4.21
C LEU A 54 -6.42 12.46 -3.44
N ARG A 55 -6.56 11.19 -3.02
CA ARG A 55 -7.69 10.75 -2.20
C ARG A 55 -7.75 11.48 -0.86
N LYS A 56 -6.61 11.68 -0.20
CA LYS A 56 -6.54 12.44 1.06
C LYS A 56 -6.90 13.91 0.84
N GLU A 57 -6.40 14.51 -0.23
CA GLU A 57 -6.67 15.91 -0.57
C GLU A 57 -8.15 16.12 -0.90
N VAL A 58 -8.76 15.25 -1.70
CA VAL A 58 -10.20 15.28 -1.99
C VAL A 58 -11.04 15.15 -0.72
N GLN A 59 -10.64 14.27 0.21
CA GLN A 59 -11.34 14.12 1.48
C GLN A 59 -11.25 15.39 2.33
N HIS A 60 -10.07 16.02 2.38
CA HIS A 60 -9.86 17.28 3.08
C HIS A 60 -10.72 18.41 2.48
N LEU A 61 -10.67 18.59 1.16
CA LEU A 61 -11.44 19.61 0.45
C LEU A 61 -12.95 19.43 0.64
N LYS A 62 -13.44 18.18 0.67
CA LYS A 62 -14.85 17.91 0.97
C LYS A 62 -15.24 18.37 2.37
N MET A 63 -14.39 18.09 3.36
CA MET A 63 -14.60 18.52 4.73
C MET A 63 -14.60 20.04 4.87
N GLU A 64 -13.64 20.73 4.22
CA GLU A 64 -13.62 22.20 4.16
C GLU A 64 -14.87 22.76 3.50
N ASN A 65 -15.30 22.17 2.38
CA ASN A 65 -16.51 22.60 1.68
C ASN A 65 -17.76 22.45 2.56
N ASP A 66 -17.85 21.35 3.31
CA ASP A 66 -18.96 21.13 4.24
C ASP A 66 -18.94 22.13 5.39
N ILE A 67 -17.78 22.44 5.97
CA ILE A 67 -17.63 23.47 7.00
C ILE A 67 -18.07 24.84 6.46
N LEU A 68 -17.63 25.21 5.24
CA LEU A 68 -18.00 26.48 4.61
C LEU A 68 -19.50 26.57 4.33
N LYS A 69 -20.12 25.47 3.88
CA LYS A 69 -21.59 25.41 3.71
C LYS A 69 -22.32 25.62 5.03
N GLN A 70 -21.87 24.96 6.10
CA GLN A 70 -22.47 25.15 7.43
C GLN A 70 -22.32 26.59 7.91
N ALA A 71 -21.14 27.19 7.74
CA ALA A 71 -20.92 28.60 8.09
C ALA A 71 -21.84 29.54 7.29
N ALA A 72 -21.99 29.32 5.99
CA ALA A 72 -22.87 30.11 5.14
C ALA A 72 -24.35 30.01 5.56
N LEU A 73 -24.82 28.82 5.93
CA LEU A 73 -26.17 28.61 6.46
C LEU A 73 -26.39 29.38 7.76
N ILE A 74 -25.43 29.33 8.69
CA ILE A 74 -25.51 30.05 9.97
C ILE A 74 -25.52 31.57 9.75
N MET A 75 -24.69 32.08 8.84
CA MET A 75 -24.61 33.51 8.56
C MET A 75 -25.84 34.04 7.81
N GLY A 76 -26.45 33.25 6.92
CA GLY A 76 -27.64 33.64 6.17
C GLY A 76 -28.95 33.59 6.96
N GLN A 77 -28.93 33.02 8.17
CA GLN A 77 -30.09 32.97 9.08
C GLN A 77 -30.13 34.16 10.07
N LYS A 78 -29.18 35.09 9.98
CA LYS A 78 -29.10 36.32 10.78
C LYS A 78 -29.61 37.52 10.00
#